data_AF-A0A8S9SU92-F1
#
_entry.id   AF-A0A8S9SU92-F1
#
_cell.length_a   1.000
_cell.length_b   1.000
_cell.length_c   1.000
_cell.angle_alpha   90.00
_cell.angle_beta   90.00
_cell.angle_gamma   90.00
#
_symmetry.space_group_name_H-M   'P 1'
#
loop_
_entity.id
_entity.type
_entity.pdbx_description
1 polymer ?
#
loop_
_entity_poly.entity_id
_entity_poly.type
_entity_poly.pdbx_seq_one_letter_code
_entity_poly.pdbx_strand_id
1 'polypeptide(L)' 'MAFCAISADEQVKGYGTRLMYHLKENARDVDGLTHFLTYGDNNAFGYFVKQLYLLAHLEL' A
#
# COMPACT_ATOMS: atom_id res chain seq x y z
N MET A 1 7.43 -3.09 -0.26
CA MET A 1 6.48 -3.87 0.54
C MET A 1 6.38 -5.25 -0.08
N ALA A 2 6.62 -6.29 0.72
CA ALA A 2 6.52 -7.68 0.27
C ALA A 2 5.12 -8.26 0.50
N PHE A 3 4.45 -7.89 1.61
CA PHE A 3 3.11 -8.36 1.93
C PHE A 3 2.27 -7.20 2.48
N CYS A 4 1.03 -7.10 2.00
CA CYS A 4 0.01 -6.20 2.52
C CYS A 4 -1.35 -6.83 2.21
N ALA A 5 -1.96 -7.47 3.20
CA ALA A 5 -3.22 -8.22 3.03
C ALA A 5 -4.25 -7.78 4.08
N ILE A 6 -5.50 -7.71 3.63
CA ILE A 6 -6.68 -7.53 4.48
C ILE A 6 -7.61 -8.71 4.20
N SER A 7 -8.20 -9.27 5.26
CA SER A 7 -9.20 -10.35 5.15
C SER A 7 -10.27 -9.97 4.13
N ALA A 8 -10.69 -10.94 3.30
CA ALA A 8 -11.55 -10.67 2.15
C ALA A 8 -12.87 -9.96 2.51
N ASP A 9 -13.46 -10.34 3.64
CA ASP A 9 -14.66 -9.76 4.25
C ASP A 9 -14.48 -8.30 4.72
N GLU A 10 -13.23 -7.84 4.85
CA GLU A 10 -12.86 -6.53 5.38
C GLU A 10 -12.27 -5.57 4.32
N GLN A 11 -12.03 -6.04 3.09
CA GLN A 11 -11.31 -5.29 2.04
C GLN A 11 -11.98 -3.95 1.65
N VAL A 12 -13.31 -3.87 1.72
CA VAL A 12 -14.07 -2.67 1.33
C VAL A 12 -14.38 -1.72 2.50
N LYS A 13 -14.01 -2.10 3.72
CA LYS A 13 -14.31 -1.32 4.94
C LYS A 13 -13.25 -0.28 5.28
N GLY A 14 -12.22 -0.14 4.45
CA GLY A 14 -11.18 0.89 4.58
C GLY A 14 -10.05 0.54 5.55
N TYR A 15 -10.01 -0.67 6.11
CA TYR A 15 -8.92 -1.10 6.99
C TYR A 15 -7.56 -1.04 6.31
N GLY A 16 -7.48 -1.47 5.04
CA GLY A 16 -6.26 -1.33 4.25
C GLY A 16 -5.79 0.12 4.16
N THR A 17 -6.70 1.05 3.86
CA THR A 17 -6.37 2.49 3.79
C THR A 17 -5.80 3.01 5.10
N ARG A 18 -6.44 2.66 6.22
CA ARG A 18 -6.04 3.11 7.54
C ARG A 18 -4.69 2.53 7.96
N LEU A 19 -4.44 1.26 7.65
CA LEU A 19 -3.16 0.59 7.87
C LEU A 19 -2.04 1.26 7.05
N MET A 20 -2.30 1.55 5.77
CA MET A 20 -1.33 2.21 4.90
C MET A 20 -1.03 3.65 5.31
N TYR A 21 -2.02 4.36 5.85
CA TYR A 21 -1.82 5.70 6.39
C TYR A 21 -0.80 5.69 7.52
N HIS A 22 -1.02 4.85 8.54
CA HIS A 22 -0.10 4.74 9.68
C HIS A 22 1.28 4.22 9.27
N LEU A 23 1.35 3.28 8.32
CA LEU A 23 2.62 2.81 7.76
C LEU A 23 3.41 3.96 7.14
N LYS A 24 2.79 4.77 6.28
CA LYS A 24 3.44 5.88 5.58
C LYS A 24 3.89 6.97 6.54
N GLU A 25 3.05 7.31 7.51
CA GLU A 25 3.37 8.30 8.55
C GLU A 25 4.60 7.85 9.33
N ASN A 26 4.58 6.62 9.87
CA ASN A 26 5.70 6.08 10.63
C ASN A 26 6.99 5.98 9.80
N ALA A 27 6.92 5.46 8.58
CA ALA A 27 8.08 5.32 7.71
C ALA A 27 8.69 6.68 7.31
N ARG A 28 7.85 7.71 7.15
CA ARG A 28 8.33 9.06 6.86
C ARG A 28 8.97 9.69 8.08
N ASP A 29 8.31 9.60 9.24
CA ASP A 29 8.68 10.37 10.41
C ASP A 29 9.84 9.74 11.18
N VAL A 30 9.93 8.41 11.18
CA VAL A 30 10.99 7.66 11.87
C VAL A 30 12.18 7.40 10.95
N ASP A 31 11.92 6.89 9.74
CA ASP A 31 12.98 6.40 8.84
C ASP A 31 13.32 7.38 7.70
N GLY A 32 12.56 8.47 7.55
CA GLY A 32 12.76 9.45 6.47
C GLY A 32 12.41 8.92 5.07
N LEU A 33 11.65 7.83 4.98
CA LEU A 33 11.30 7.20 3.71
C LEU A 33 10.30 8.05 2.92
N THR A 34 10.59 8.23 1.63
CA THR A 34 9.78 9.05 0.72
C THR A 34 9.05 8.22 -0.34
N HIS A 35 9.46 6.96 -0.53
CA HIS A 35 9.02 6.11 -1.64
C HIS A 35 8.86 4.65 -1.20
N PHE A 36 7.85 3.96 -1.74
CA PHE A 36 7.53 2.56 -1.41
C PHE A 36 7.39 1.70 -2.66
N LEU A 37 8.36 0.84 -2.95
CA LEU A 37 8.27 -0.11 -4.05
C LEU A 37 7.42 -1.30 -3.66
N THR A 38 6.44 -1.66 -4.50
CA THR A 38 5.61 -2.85 -4.29
C THR A 38 5.34 -3.53 -5.62
N TYR A 39 5.24 -4.85 -5.56
CA TYR A 39 4.68 -5.68 -6.61
C TYR A 39 3.36 -6.24 -6.08
N GLY A 40 2.31 -6.23 -6.88
CA GLY A 40 0.97 -6.57 -6.43
C GLY A 40 0.12 -7.10 -7.58
N ASP A 41 -0.89 -7.90 -7.23
CA ASP A 41 -1.83 -8.44 -8.21
C ASP A 41 -2.76 -7.35 -8.79
N ASN A 42 -3.44 -7.71 -9.87
CA ASN A 42 -4.37 -6.82 -10.59
C ASN A 42 -5.53 -6.31 -9.71
N ASN A 43 -5.91 -7.06 -8.68
CA ASN A 43 -7.02 -6.68 -7.79
C ASN A 43 -6.56 -5.62 -6.77
N ALA A 44 -5.27 -5.60 -6.43
CA ALA A 44 -4.66 -4.62 -5.55
C ALA A 44 -4.20 -3.34 -6.28
N PHE A 45 -4.12 -3.35 -7.61
CA PHE A 45 -3.65 -2.21 -8.42
C PHE A 45 -4.38 -0.90 -8.08
N GLY A 46 -5.71 -0.90 -8.13
CA GLY A 46 -6.50 0.31 -7.86
C GLY A 46 -6.36 0.83 -6.43
N TYR A 47 -6.12 -0.07 -5.47
CA TYR A 47 -5.82 0.31 -4.10
C TYR A 47 -4.45 0.98 -3.98
N PHE A 48 -3.41 0.40 -4.57
CA PHE A 48 -2.05 0.94 -4.48
C PHE A 48 -1.90 2.25 -5.25
N VAL A 49 -2.56 2.41 -6.41
CA VAL A 49 -2.58 3.71 -7.13
C VAL A 49 -3.18 4.82 -6.26
N LYS A 50 -4.20 4.51 -5.44
CA LYS A 50 -4.82 5.50 -4.55
C LYS A 50 -4.01 5.77 -3.28
N GLN A 51 -3.29 4.77 -2.78
CA GLN A 51 -2.67 4.83 -1.45
C GLN A 51 -1.16 5.08 -1.47
N LEU A 52 -0.46 4.65 -2.51
CA LEU A 52 0.97 4.85 -2.66
C LEU A 52 1.21 5.92 -3.72
N TYR A 53 2.15 6.83 -3.45
CA TYR A 53 2.58 7.84 -4.43
C TYR A 53 3.64 7.30 -5.40
N LEU A 54 3.91 5.99 -5.43
CA LEU A 54 5.05 5.43 -6.18
C LEU A 54 4.66 4.82 -7.53
N LEU A 55 5.51 5.14 -8.52
CA LEU A 55 5.87 4.37 -9.71
C LEU A 55 5.70 2.84 -9.50
N ALA A 56 4.51 2.33 -9.76
CA ALA A 56 4.29 0.90 -9.84
C ALA A 56 4.83 0.42 -11.19
N HIS A 57 6.03 -0.17 -11.21
CA HIS A 57 6.43 -0.97 -12.35
C HIS A 57 5.67 -2.30 -12.24
N LEU A 58 4.44 -2.30 -12.75
CA LEU A 58 3.67 -3.53 -12.93
C LEU A 58 4.17 -4.18 -14.21
N GLU A 59 5.18 -5.04 -14.09
CA GLU A 59 5.49 -5.99 -15.15
C GLU A 59 5.44 -7.41 -14.60
N LEU A 60 4.69 -8.22 -15.37
CA LEU A 60 4.39 -9.66 -15.33
C LEU A 60 3.45 -10.13 -14.24
#